data_AF-A0A355CIB5-F1
#
_entry.id   AF-A0A355CIB5-F1
#
_cell.length_a   1.000
_cell.length_b   1.000
_cell.length_c   1.000
_cell.angle_alpha   90.00
_cell.angle_beta   90.00
_cell.angle_gamma   90.00
#
_symmetry.space_group_name_H-M   'P 1'
#
loop_
_entity.id
_entity.type
_entity.pdbx_description
1 polymer ?
#
loop_
_entity_poly.entity_id
_entity_poly.type
_entity_poly.pdbx_seq_one_letter_code
_entity_poly.pdbx_strand_id
1 'polypeptide(L)' 'TLLHYLTLFHFSRYEARQQISLKLDPYSHIIGDDSVGNLSIFSHAGGSAEFNSLAFLNKVREVLIVTDGGTK' A
#
# COMPACT_ATOMS: atom_id res chain seq x y z
N THR A 1 -23.26 11.57 -15.19
CA THR A 1 -24.30 10.79 -14.48
C THR A 1 -24.78 9.56 -15.23
N LEU A 2 -24.82 9.47 -16.57
CA LEU A 2 -25.03 8.19 -17.29
C LEU A 2 -23.78 7.30 -17.32
N LEU A 3 -22.61 7.92 -17.51
CA LEU A 3 -21.33 7.24 -17.65
C LEU A 3 -21.00 6.39 -16.40
N HIS A 4 -21.27 6.92 -15.19
CA HIS A 4 -21.10 6.17 -13.94
C HIS A 4 -21.95 4.90 -13.87
N TYR A 5 -23.20 4.92 -14.35
CA TYR A 5 -24.04 3.73 -14.38
C TYR A 5 -23.54 2.69 -15.38
N LEU A 6 -23.05 3.11 -16.55
CA LEU A 6 -22.43 2.22 -17.53
C LEU A 6 -21.14 1.59 -16.99
N THR A 7 -20.32 2.38 -16.28
CA THR A 7 -19.10 1.91 -15.61
C THR A 7 -19.43 0.89 -14.52
N LEU A 8 -20.38 1.17 -13.63
CA LEU A 8 -20.84 0.23 -12.60
C LEU A 8 -21.42 -1.06 -13.20
N PHE A 9 -22.22 -0.93 -14.26
CA PHE A 9 -22.80 -2.08 -14.96
C PHE A 9 -21.73 -2.95 -15.63
N HIS A 10 -20.75 -2.33 -16.29
CA HIS A 10 -19.62 -3.04 -16.89
C HIS A 10 -18.80 -3.77 -15.81
N PHE A 11 -18.51 -3.12 -14.69
CA PHE A 11 -17.78 -3.75 -13.59
C PHE A 11 -18.56 -4.93 -12.99
N SER A 12 -19.84 -4.75 -12.66
CA SER A 12 -20.70 -5.85 -12.18
C SER A 12 -20.68 -7.08 -13.10
N ARG A 13 -20.70 -6.87 -14.42
CA ARG A 13 -20.71 -7.96 -15.41
C ARG A 13 -19.34 -8.57 -15.70
N TYR A 14 -18.27 -7.79 -15.58
CA TYR A 14 -16.89 -8.26 -15.70
C TYR A 14 -16.53 -9.17 -14.52
N GLU A 15 -16.93 -8.76 -13.31
CA GLU A 15 -16.72 -9.53 -12.08
C GLU A 15 -17.59 -10.79 -12.04
N ALA A 16 -18.84 -10.79 -12.51
CA ALA A 16 -19.65 -12.02 -12.53
C ALA A 16 -19.04 -13.17 -13.35
N ARG A 17 -18.07 -12.87 -14.23
CA ARG A 17 -17.37 -13.83 -15.08
C ARG A 17 -16.01 -14.25 -14.52
N GLN A 18 -15.53 -13.60 -13.46
CA GLN A 18 -14.23 -13.89 -12.84
C GLN A 18 -14.42 -14.04 -11.32
N GLN A 19 -13.66 -14.89 -10.63
CA GLN A 19 -13.72 -14.93 -9.14
C GLN A 19 -12.99 -13.72 -8.52
N ILE A 20 -13.26 -12.52 -9.02
CA ILE A 20 -12.70 -11.28 -8.50
C ILE A 20 -13.78 -10.67 -7.61
N SER A 21 -13.42 -10.45 -6.35
CA SER A 21 -14.26 -9.70 -5.42
C SER A 21 -14.04 -8.23 -5.72
N LEU A 22 -15.10 -7.51 -6.12
CA LEU A 22 -15.09 -6.07 -6.30
C LEU A 22 -14.48 -5.43 -5.04
N LYS A 23 -13.22 -4.99 -5.12
CA LYS A 23 -12.56 -4.26 -4.04
C LYS A 23 -13.25 -2.90 -3.98
N LEU A 24 -14.25 -2.79 -3.10
CA LEU A 24 -15.01 -1.57 -2.85
C LEU A 24 -14.11 -0.39 -2.45
N ASP A 25 -12.92 -0.69 -1.93
CA ASP A 25 -11.84 0.28 -1.74
C ASP A 25 -10.51 -0.27 -2.28
N PRO A 26 -10.13 0.06 -3.53
CA PRO A 26 -8.88 -0.39 -4.13
C PRO A 26 -7.64 0.21 -3.44
N TYR A 27 -7.79 1.26 -2.63
CA TYR A 27 -6.70 1.95 -1.95
C TYR A 27 -6.51 1.52 -0.49
N SER A 28 -7.42 0.70 0.05
CA SER A 28 -7.36 0.16 1.41
C SER A 28 -5.98 -0.40 1.80
N HIS A 29 -5.33 -1.15 0.91
CA HIS A 29 -4.01 -1.74 1.16
C HIS A 29 -2.84 -0.73 1.00
N ILE A 30 -3.10 0.47 0.48
CA ILE A 30 -2.10 1.52 0.22
C ILE A 30 -2.21 2.64 1.27
N ILE A 31 -3.44 3.07 1.62
CA ILE A 31 -3.71 4.25 2.46
C ILE A 31 -4.72 3.96 3.59
N GLY A 32 -5.36 2.78 3.59
CA GLY A 32 -6.30 2.38 4.64
C GLY A 32 -5.63 1.83 5.90
N ASP A 33 -6.45 1.39 6.86
CA ASP A 33 -5.98 0.87 8.14
C ASP A 33 -5.14 -0.42 7.98
N ASP A 34 -5.45 -1.24 6.98
CA ASP A 34 -4.67 -2.42 6.60
C ASP A 34 -3.55 -2.09 5.59
N SER A 35 -3.18 -0.81 5.45
CA SER A 35 -2.12 -0.41 4.53
C SER A 35 -0.75 -0.86 5.01
N VAL A 36 0.14 -1.12 4.05
CA VAL A 36 1.56 -1.43 4.34
C VAL A 36 2.20 -0.30 5.16
N GLY A 37 1.79 0.95 4.92
CA GLY A 37 2.24 2.09 5.71
C GLY A 37 1.83 1.98 7.17
N ASN A 38 0.54 1.75 7.45
CA ASN A 38 0.03 1.64 8.81
C ASN A 38 0.56 0.41 9.54
N LEU A 39 0.56 -0.77 8.88
CA LEU A 39 1.07 -2.02 9.44
C LEU A 39 2.58 -2.01 9.72
N SER A 40 3.32 -1.10 9.09
CA SER A 40 4.76 -0.95 9.33
C SER A 40 5.11 -0.18 10.60
N ILE A 41 4.11 0.46 11.23
CA ILE A 41 4.25 1.19 12.48
C ILE A 41 3.87 0.24 13.63
N PHE A 42 4.77 0.08 14.59
CA PHE A 42 4.50 -0.68 15.81
C PHE A 42 5.22 -0.07 17.00
N SER A 43 4.62 -0.26 18.17
CA SER A 43 5.25 0.10 19.45
C SER A 43 6.46 -0.79 19.69
N HIS A 44 7.65 -0.19 19.76
CA HIS A 44 8.91 -0.91 19.94
C HIS A 44 9.51 -0.68 21.32
N ALA A 45 10.01 -1.77 21.93
CA ALA A 45 10.89 -1.78 23.10
C ALA A 45 10.33 -1.15 24.40
N GLY A 46 9.07 -1.43 24.73
CA GLY A 46 8.54 -1.18 26.09
C GLY A 46 8.47 0.29 26.51
N GLY A 47 8.61 1.22 25.57
CA GLY A 47 8.46 2.67 25.76
C GLY A 47 7.28 3.24 24.97
N SER A 48 7.05 4.55 25.09
CA SER A 48 5.97 5.30 24.41
C SER A 48 6.29 5.64 22.94
N ALA A 49 7.31 5.03 22.34
CA ALA A 49 7.79 5.40 21.02
C ALA A 49 7.26 4.43 19.95
N GLU A 50 6.69 4.99 18.89
CA GLU A 50 6.28 4.26 17.69
C GLU A 50 7.48 4.11 16.74
N PHE A 51 7.74 2.89 16.29
CA PHE A 51 8.78 2.60 15.32
C PHE A 51 8.17 2.27 13.95
N ASN A 52 8.71 2.86 12.88
CA ASN A 52 8.27 2.62 11.52
C ASN A 52 9.34 1.80 10.76
N SER A 53 9.07 0.51 10.57
CA SER A 53 9.98 -0.40 9.85
C SER A 53 10.11 -0.07 8.37
N LEU A 54 9.07 0.46 7.72
CA LEU A 54 9.12 0.81 6.30
C LEU A 54 10.07 2.00 6.07
N ALA A 55 10.00 3.01 6.93
CA ALA A 55 10.91 4.15 6.93
C ALA A 55 12.36 3.73 7.17
N PHE A 56 12.57 2.81 8.12
CA PHE A 56 13.89 2.23 8.37
C PHE A 56 14.46 1.52 7.15
N LEU A 57 13.69 0.61 6.53
CA LEU A 57 14.11 -0.12 5.32
C LEU A 57 14.38 0.82 4.16
N ASN A 58 13.57 1.87 3.98
CA ASN A 58 13.81 2.90 2.99
C ASN A 58 15.15 3.61 3.22
N LYS A 59 15.50 3.92 4.49
CA LYS A 59 16.79 4.53 4.81
C LYS A 59 17.96 3.59 4.56
N VAL A 60 17.83 2.31 4.91
CA VAL A 60 18.83 1.28 4.60
C VAL A 60 19.02 1.16 3.09
N ARG A 61 17.93 1.11 2.32
CA ARG A 61 17.97 1.07 0.85
C ARG A 61 18.68 2.29 0.28
N GLU A 62 18.37 3.49 0.76
CA GLU A 62 19.04 4.72 0.34
C GLU A 62 20.56 4.63 0.52
N VAL A 63 21.02 4.24 1.70
CA VAL A 63 22.45 4.09 1.99
C VAL A 63 23.09 3.03 1.09
N LEU A 64 22.46 1.86 0.93
CA LEU A 64 22.98 0.79 0.08
C LEU A 64 23.08 1.21 -1.39
N ILE A 65 22.07 1.91 -1.92
CA ILE A 65 22.07 2.40 -3.31
C ILE A 65 23.10 3.51 -3.52
N VAL A 66 23.25 4.43 -2.55
CA VAL A 66 24.31 5.45 -2.59
C VAL A 66 25.70 4.81 -2.64
N THR A 67 25.87 3.64 -2.02
CA THR A 67 27.15 2.92 -2.01
C THR A 67 27.47 2.26 -3.35
N ASP A 68 26.45 1.88 -4.13
CA ASP A 68 26.60 1.29 -5.48
C ASP A 68 26.77 2.35 -6.60
N GLY A 69 26.52 3.62 -6.27
CA GLY A 69 26.47 4.75 -7.21
C GLY A 69 27.64 5.73 -7.18
N GLY A 70 28.81 5.39 -6.61
CA GLY A 70 29.89 6.37 -6.52
C GLY A 70 31.20 5.92 -5.89
N THR A 71 31.91 4.97 -6.52
CA THR A 71 33.35 5.13 -6.74
C THR A 71 33.53 5.77 -8.12
N LYS A 72 33.63 7.09 -8.15
CA LYS A 72 34.41 7.80 -9.16
C LYS A 72 35.68 8.31 -8.51
#